data_AF-A0A7X0G7H3-F1
#
_entry.id   AF-A0A7X0G7H3-F1
#
_cell.length_a   1.000
_cell.length_b   1.000
_cell.length_c   1.000
_cell.angle_alpha   90.00
_cell.angle_beta   90.00
_cell.angle_gamma   90.00
#
_symmetry.space_group_name_H-M   'P 1'
#
loop_
_entity.id
_entity.type
_entity.pdbx_description
1 polymer ?
#
loop_
_entity_poly.entity_id
_entity_poly.type
_entity_poly.pdbx_seq_one_letter_code
_entity_poly.pdbx_strand_id
1 'polypeptide(L)' 'MRVVWDELRGLDVAVCDSCAESFASSRTGEVNGWADEHGCDAELAALLALVTSRRVA' A
#
# COMPACT_ATOMS: atom_id res chain seq x y z
N MET A 1 -3.84 2.98 -5.08
CA MET A 1 -3.52 3.44 -3.73
C MET A 1 -4.79 3.43 -2.92
N ARG A 2 -4.75 2.86 -1.71
CA ARG A 2 -5.88 2.83 -0.80
C ARG A 2 -5.43 3.25 0.59
N VAL A 3 -6.19 4.15 1.23
CA VAL A 3 -6.06 4.47 2.65
C VAL A 3 -7.18 3.77 3.41
N VAL A 4 -6.84 3.08 4.49
CA VAL A 4 -7.76 2.40 5.39
C VAL A 4 -7.47 2.79 6.83
N TRP A 5 -8.50 2.81 7.65
CA TRP A 5 -8.36 2.94 9.09
C TRP A 5 -8.19 1.56 9.73
N ASP A 6 -7.12 1.37 10.51
CA ASP A 6 -6.88 0.16 11.30
C ASP A 6 -7.45 0.36 12.71
N GLU A 7 -8.64 -0.16 12.96
CA GLU A 7 -9.35 -0.05 14.25
C GLU A 7 -8.59 -0.71 15.41
N LEU A 8 -7.79 -1.75 15.15
CA LEU A 8 -7.05 -2.45 16.21
C LEU A 8 -5.87 -1.62 16.70
N ARG A 9 -5.26 -0.84 15.80
CA ARG A 9 -4.07 -0.04 16.09
C ARG A 9 -4.38 1.44 16.28
N GLY A 10 -5.55 1.90 15.88
CA GLY A 10 -5.93 3.32 15.88
C GLY A 10 -5.02 4.14 14.96
N LEU A 11 -4.72 3.62 13.76
CA LEU A 11 -3.81 4.23 12.79
C LEU A 11 -4.47 4.33 11.41
N ASP A 12 -4.12 5.39 10.69
CA ASP A 12 -4.31 5.46 9.24
C ASP A 12 -3.24 4.60 8.57
N VAL A 13 -3.65 3.78 7.60
CA VAL A 13 -2.77 2.89 6.84
C VAL A 13 -2.98 3.11 5.34
N ALA A 14 -1.93 3.51 4.63
CA ALA A 14 -1.90 3.53 3.17
C ALA A 14 -1.31 2.24 2.61
N VAL A 15 -1.82 1.78 1.47
CA VAL A 15 -1.38 0.57 0.75
C VAL A 15 -1.28 0.86 -0.75
N CYS A 16 -0.13 0.60 -1.38
CA CYS A 16 0.01 0.58 -2.86
C CYS A 16 -0.64 -0.72 -3.37
N ASP A 17 -1.74 -0.62 -4.12
CA ASP A 17 -2.39 -1.80 -4.72
C ASP A 17 -1.51 -2.52 -5.76
N SER A 18 -0.46 -1.86 -6.26
CA SER A 18 0.44 -2.42 -7.26
C SER A 18 1.58 -3.25 -6.65
N CYS A 19 2.27 -2.74 -5.63
CA CYS A 19 3.41 -3.43 -4.99
C CYS A 19 3.10 -3.99 -3.59
N ALA A 20 1.89 -3.78 -3.08
CA ALA A 20 1.47 -4.18 -1.74
C ALA A 20 2.30 -3.59 -0.59
N GLU A 21 3.14 -2.58 -0.85
CA GLU A 21 3.82 -1.83 0.20
C GLU A 21 2.79 -1.02 0.99
N SER A 22 3.01 -0.89 2.31
CA SER A 22 2.10 -0.19 3.20
C SER A 22 2.84 0.70 4.18
N PHE A 23 2.20 1.81 4.54
CA PHE A 23 2.69 2.76 5.51
C PHE A 23 1.58 3.07 6.52
N ALA A 24 1.91 3.06 7.82
CA ALA A 24 0.96 3.31 8.90
C ALA A 24 1.43 4.47 9.77
N SER A 25 0.54 5.42 10.06
CA SER A 25 0.81 6.53 10.99
C SER A 25 -0.47 6.94 11.71
N SER A 26 -0.31 7.54 12.90
CA SER A 26 -1.41 8.18 13.63
C SER A 26 -1.76 9.56 13.08
N ARG A 27 -1.00 10.05 12.09
CA ARG A 27 -1.20 11.33 11.43
C ARG A 27 -1.61 11.12 9.99
N THR A 28 -2.86 11.43 9.68
CA THR A 28 -3.43 11.35 8.33
C THR A 28 -2.60 12.10 7.29
N GLY A 29 -1.99 13.24 7.66
CA GLY A 29 -1.12 14.01 6.75
C GLY A 29 0.14 13.27 6.31
N GLU A 30 0.74 12.44 7.18
CA GLU A 30 1.92 11.64 6.82
C GLU A 30 1.54 10.48 5.90
N VAL A 31 0.36 9.89 6.12
CA VAL A 31 -0.19 8.83 5.27
C VAL A 31 -0.51 9.35 3.87
N ASN A 32 -1.12 10.53 3.78
CA ASN A 32 -1.38 11.18 2.50
C ASN A 32 -0.09 11.60 1.79
N GLY A 33 0.88 12.16 2.51
CA GLY A 33 2.18 12.52 1.94
C GLY A 33 2.93 11.32 1.38
N TRP A 34 2.93 10.19 2.12
CA TRP A 34 3.46 8.94 1.60
C TRP A 34 2.72 8.52 0.32
N ALA A 35 1.39 8.58 0.30
CA ALA A 35 0.61 8.19 -0.85
C ALA A 35 0.89 9.03 -2.11
N ASP A 36 1.16 10.32 -1.95
CA ASP A 36 1.50 11.25 -3.04
C ASP A 36 2.93 11.05 -3.56
N GLU A 37 3.88 10.75 -2.65
CA GLU A 37 5.30 10.58 -2.99
C GLU A 37 5.65 9.16 -3.47
N HIS A 38 4.81 8.17 -3.14
CA HIS A 38 5.12 6.77 -3.40
C HIS A 38 4.99 6.41 -4.89
N GLY A 39 6.15 6.21 -5.53
CA GLY A 39 6.26 5.64 -6.88
C GLY A 39 6.67 4.17 -6.84
N CYS A 40 5.73 3.26 -7.14
CA CYS A 40 6.01 1.81 -7.16
C CYS A 40 6.91 1.48 -8.38
N ASP A 41 7.98 0.70 -8.19
CA ASP A 41 8.81 0.20 -9.30
C ASP A 41 7.95 -0.69 -10.23
N ALA A 42 7.93 -0.36 -11.53
CA ALA A 42 7.03 -0.99 -12.48
C ALA A 42 7.37 -2.47 -12.73
N GLU A 43 8.65 -2.85 -12.70
CA GLU A 43 9.08 -4.24 -12.87
C GLU A 43 8.71 -5.06 -11.62
N LEU A 44 9.00 -4.51 -10.44
CA LEU A 44 8.63 -5.16 -9.18
C LEU A 44 7.11 -5.33 -9.05
N ALA A 45 6.32 -4.31 -9.41
CA ALA A 45 4.87 -4.38 -9.40
C ALA A 45 4.35 -5.48 -10.34
N ALA A 46 4.92 -5.61 -11.54
CA ALA A 46 4.57 -6.66 -12.49
C ALA A 46 4.91 -8.07 -11.94
N LEU A 47 6.07 -8.23 -11.33
CA LEU A 47 6.49 -9.50 -10.71
C LEU A 47 5.55 -9.89 -9.56
N LEU A 48 5.17 -8.94 -8.71
CA LEU A 48 4.24 -9.17 -7.61
C LEU A 48 2.85 -9.55 -8.13
N ALA A 49 2.34 -8.85 -9.14
CA ALA A 49 1.06 -9.17 -9.79
C ALA A 49 1.03 -10.60 -10.37
N LEU A 50 2.14 -11.07 -10.96
CA LEU A 50 2.28 -12.44 -11.46
C LEU A 50 2.25 -13.48 -10.33
N VAL A 51 2.87 -13.18 -9.19
CA VAL A 51 2.89 -14.10 -8.03
C VAL A 51 1.52 -14.14 -7.35
N THR A 52 0.87 -12.99 -7.17
CA THR A 52 -0.46 -12.93 -6.54
C THR A 52 -1.50 -13.60 -7.43
N SER A 53 -1.54 -13.34 -8.73
CA SER A 53 -2.49 -13.97 -9.66
C SER A 53 -2.40 -15.50 -9.67
N ARG A 54 -1.19 -16.06 -9.54
CA ARG A 54 -0.99 -17.53 -9.46
C ARG A 54 -1.46 -18.15 -8.15
N ARG A 55 -1.56 -17.37 -7.07
CA ARG A 55 -2.02 -17.87 -5.76
C ARG A 55 -3.55 -17.92 -5.63
N VAL A 56 -4.29 -17.29 -6.54
CA VAL A 56 -5.77 -17.23 -6.49
C VAL A 56 -6.42 -18.28 -7.40
N ALA A 57 -5.64 -19.09 -8.15
CA ALA A 57 -6.10 -20.12 -9.08
C ALA A 57 -6.10 -21.53 -8.49
#